data_AF-A0A2R8AVK2-F1
#
_entry.id   AF-A0A2R8AVK2-F1
#
_cell.length_a   1.000
_cell.length_b   1.000
_cell.length_c   1.000
_cell.angle_alpha   90.00
_cell.angle_beta   90.00
_cell.angle_gamma   90.00
#
_symmetry.space_group_name_H-M   'P 1'
#
loop_
_entity.id
_entity.type
_entity.pdbx_description
1 polymer ?
#
loop_
_entity_poly.entity_id
_entity_poly.type
_entity_poly.pdbx_seq_one_letter_code
_entity_poly.pdbx_strand_id
1 'polypeptide(L)'
;MTYLPYLHLGAAAGLVLALAVIVAQTIALRKAAKVQPQPALGDDVIDAIADRVMGKLISSPEVGLADFKADLSRMRADLDWFVGDKLIEQAIAMAKQGETETEISQATGISLDEVHAIRRMRRH
;
A
#
# COMPACT_ATOMS: atom_id res chain seq x y z
N MET A 1 -19.69 8.88 -54.83
CA MET A 1 -19.80 9.18 -53.38
C MET A 1 -19.49 7.90 -52.59
N THR A 2 -18.23 7.48 -52.49
CA THR A 2 -17.89 6.17 -51.86
C THR A 2 -16.42 6.12 -51.39
N TYR A 3 -16.04 6.96 -50.41
CA TYR A 3 -14.75 6.85 -49.69
C TYR A 3 -14.88 6.80 -48.15
N LEU A 4 -16.10 6.93 -47.63
CA LEU A 4 -16.38 6.88 -46.19
C LEU A 4 -15.95 5.57 -45.46
N PRO A 5 -16.12 4.35 -46.02
CA PRO A 5 -15.92 3.14 -45.23
C PRO A 5 -14.44 2.80 -44.94
N TYR A 6 -13.51 3.24 -45.79
CA TYR A 6 -12.07 2.97 -45.60
C TYR A 6 -11.45 3.81 -44.49
N LEU A 7 -12.01 5.00 -44.24
CA LEU A 7 -11.52 5.95 -43.22
C LEU A 7 -11.85 5.45 -41.80
N HIS A 8 -13.03 4.84 -41.61
CA HIS A 8 -13.41 4.23 -40.34
C HIS A 8 -12.60 2.96 -40.03
N LEU A 9 -12.22 2.19 -41.05
CA LEU A 9 -11.42 0.96 -40.88
C LEU A 9 -9.99 1.28 -40.42
N GLY A 10 -9.38 2.35 -40.96
CA GLY A 10 -8.08 2.85 -40.50
C GLY A 10 -8.13 3.41 -39.09
N ALA A 11 -9.19 4.16 -38.75
CA ALA A 11 -9.38 4.70 -37.40
C ALA A 11 -9.59 3.60 -36.35
N ALA A 12 -10.38 2.55 -36.69
CA ALA A 12 -10.60 1.41 -35.80
C ALA A 12 -9.32 0.61 -35.55
N ALA A 13 -8.50 0.38 -36.59
CA ALA A 13 -7.22 -0.30 -36.45
C ALA A 13 -6.24 0.49 -35.56
N GLY A 14 -6.20 1.82 -35.70
CA GLY A 14 -5.38 2.68 -34.84
C GLY A 14 -5.81 2.65 -33.37
N LEU A 15 -7.12 2.60 -33.11
CA LEU A 15 -7.68 2.56 -31.76
C LEU A 15 -7.37 1.23 -31.04
N VAL A 16 -7.44 0.11 -31.77
CA VAL A 16 -7.08 -1.22 -31.25
C VAL A 16 -5.59 -1.31 -30.93
N LEU A 17 -4.71 -0.77 -31.78
CA LEU A 17 -3.27 -0.72 -31.52
C LEU A 17 -2.94 0.14 -30.31
N ALA A 18 -3.58 1.31 -30.18
CA ALA A 18 -3.39 2.18 -29.02
C ALA A 18 -3.81 1.50 -27.71
N LEU A 19 -4.97 0.82 -27.70
CA LEU A 19 -5.44 0.04 -26.56
C LEU A 19 -4.48 -1.10 -26.20
N ALA A 20 -3.96 -1.83 -27.19
CA ALA A 20 -3.01 -2.90 -26.96
C ALA A 20 -1.70 -2.40 -26.31
N VAL A 21 -1.20 -1.23 -26.73
CA VAL A 21 0.01 -0.62 -26.15
C VAL A 21 -0.22 -0.19 -24.70
N ILE A 22 -1.38 0.42 -24.40
CA ILE A 22 -1.73 0.84 -23.03
C ILE A 22 -1.86 -0.38 -22.11
N VAL A 23 -2.51 -1.46 -22.56
CA VAL A 23 -2.63 -2.70 -21.79
C VAL A 23 -1.26 -3.34 -21.56
N ALA A 24 -0.38 -3.36 -22.56
CA ALA A 24 0.97 -3.89 -22.40
C ALA A 24 1.80 -3.09 -21.38
N GLN A 25 1.72 -1.76 -21.40
CA GLN A 25 2.41 -0.90 -20.42
C GLN A 25 1.88 -1.09 -19.00
N THR A 26 0.57 -1.18 -18.81
CA THR A 26 -0.01 -1.38 -17.47
C THR A 26 0.38 -2.73 -16.86
N ILE A 27 0.47 -3.79 -17.66
CA ILE A 27 0.95 -5.11 -17.21
C ILE A 27 2.45 -5.05 -16.86
N ALA A 28 3.27 -4.37 -17.67
CA ALA A 28 4.69 -4.20 -17.40
C ALA A 28 4.94 -3.42 -16.10
N LEU A 29 4.20 -2.33 -15.87
CA LEU A 29 4.28 -1.54 -14.64
C LEU A 29 3.79 -2.34 -13.42
N ARG A 30 2.72 -3.14 -13.55
CA ARG A 30 2.26 -4.04 -12.48
C ARG A 30 3.27 -5.15 -12.16
N LYS A 31 3.97 -5.67 -13.17
CA LYS A 31 5.07 -6.64 -12.96
C LYS A 31 6.26 -5.99 -12.27
N ALA A 32 6.61 -4.77 -12.63
CA ALA A 32 7.67 -4.00 -11.97
C ALA A 32 7.31 -3.63 -10.51
N ALA A 33 6.04 -3.31 -10.26
CA ALA A 33 5.53 -3.03 -8.90
C ALA A 33 5.46 -4.28 -8.00
N LYS A 34 5.30 -5.48 -8.58
CA LYS A 34 5.26 -6.75 -7.83
C LYS A 34 6.63 -7.26 -7.35
N VAL A 35 7.74 -6.62 -7.76
CA VAL A 35 9.09 -7.06 -7.42
C VAL A 35 9.92 -5.88 -6.93
N GLN A 36 9.49 -5.26 -5.84
CA GLN A 36 10.45 -4.68 -4.91
C GLN A 36 10.61 -5.69 -3.77
N PRO A 37 11.74 -6.42 -3.70
CA PRO A 37 12.07 -7.12 -2.48
C PRO A 37 12.17 -6.06 -1.40
N GLN A 38 11.23 -6.09 -0.45
CA GLN A 38 11.40 -5.42 0.83
C GLN A 38 12.81 -5.80 1.31
N PRO A 39 13.70 -4.83 1.59
CA PRO A 39 14.96 -5.19 2.24
C PRO A 39 14.54 -5.90 3.52
N ALA A 40 14.81 -7.21 3.59
CA ALA A 40 14.79 -7.92 4.85
C ALA A 40 15.61 -7.04 5.79
N LEU A 41 15.06 -6.68 6.95
CA LEU A 41 15.79 -5.99 8.01
C LEU A 41 17.06 -6.80 8.21
N GLY A 42 18.16 -6.33 7.63
CA GLY A 42 19.39 -7.07 7.62
C GLY A 42 19.87 -7.16 9.05
N ASP A 43 20.55 -8.26 9.38
CA ASP A 43 21.08 -8.48 10.72
C ASP A 43 21.94 -7.29 11.18
N ASP A 44 22.53 -6.53 10.25
CA ASP A 44 23.24 -5.27 10.47
C ASP A 44 22.38 -4.15 11.06
N VAL A 45 21.10 -4.04 10.68
CA VAL A 45 20.16 -3.06 11.24
C VAL A 45 19.71 -3.48 12.63
N ILE A 46 19.53 -4.79 12.86
CA ILE A 46 19.16 -5.34 14.18
C ILE A 46 20.31 -5.12 15.17
N ASP A 47 21.55 -5.39 14.75
CA ASP A 47 22.75 -5.15 15.56
C ASP A 47 22.95 -3.67 15.86
N ALA A 48 22.75 -2.79 14.88
CA ALA A 48 22.86 -1.34 15.08
C ALA A 48 21.78 -0.80 16.04
N ILE A 49 20.56 -1.36 16.02
CA ILE A 49 19.51 -1.04 16.99
C ILE A 49 19.89 -1.57 18.37
N ALA A 50 20.40 -2.80 18.47
CA ALA A 50 20.83 -3.41 19.72
C ALA A 50 21.93 -2.61 20.40
N ASP A 51 22.98 -2.22 19.68
CA ASP A 51 24.08 -1.39 20.20
C ASP A 51 23.59 -0.01 20.66
N ARG A 52 22.68 0.60 19.91
CA ARG A 52 22.15 1.92 20.26
C ARG A 52 21.23 1.88 21.47
N VAL A 53 20.46 0.81 21.64
CA VAL A 53 19.61 0.58 22.82
C VAL A 53 20.48 0.28 24.04
N MET A 54 21.48 -0.59 23.91
CA MET A 54 22.40 -0.97 24.99
C MET A 54 23.21 0.23 25.48
N GLY A 55 23.72 1.06 24.57
CA GLY A 55 24.44 2.29 24.90
C GLY A 55 23.58 3.31 25.67
N LYS A 56 22.29 3.42 25.32
CA LYS A 56 21.35 4.27 26.06
C LYS A 56 20.97 3.69 27.42
N LEU A 57 20.89 2.37 27.53
CA LEU A 57 20.52 1.67 28.76
C LEU A 57 21.61 1.76 29.84
N ILE A 58 22.86 1.58 29.43
CA ILE A 58 24.03 1.67 30.32
C ILE A 58 24.22 3.11 30.83
N SER A 59 23.80 4.11 30.04
CA SER A 59 23.96 5.53 30.38
C SER A 59 22.91 6.07 31.37
N SER A 60 21.87 5.30 31.75
CA SER A 60 20.81 5.77 32.66
C SER A 60 20.20 4.60 33.47
N PRO A 61 20.91 4.11 34.51
CA PRO A 61 20.65 2.78 35.07
C PRO A 61 19.35 2.60 35.86
N GLU A 62 18.80 3.65 36.49
CA GLU A 62 17.70 3.48 37.46
C GLU A 62 16.39 4.20 37.07
N VAL A 63 16.44 5.18 36.16
CA VAL A 63 15.27 5.96 35.71
C VAL A 63 14.99 5.77 34.21
N GLY A 64 16.03 5.47 33.41
CA GLY A 64 15.94 5.50 31.95
C GLY A 64 15.23 4.29 31.32
N LEU A 65 15.31 3.08 31.90
CA LEU A 65 14.70 1.89 31.29
C LEU A 65 13.17 1.89 31.43
N ALA A 66 12.64 2.38 32.55
CA ALA A 66 11.20 2.50 32.76
C ALA A 66 10.58 3.57 31.85
N ASP A 67 11.23 4.73 31.75
CA ASP A 67 10.83 5.80 30.84
C ASP A 67 10.97 5.39 29.38
N PHE A 68 12.06 4.70 29.01
CA PHE A 68 12.25 4.16 27.66
C PHE A 68 11.20 3.13 27.29
N LYS A 69 10.81 2.25 28.22
CA LYS A 69 9.69 1.31 28.02
C LYS A 69 8.36 2.04 27.83
N ALA A 70 8.11 3.11 28.58
CA ALA A 70 6.92 3.94 28.43
C ALA A 70 6.89 4.63 27.05
N ASP A 71 8.01 5.17 26.60
CA ASP A 71 8.13 5.80 25.28
C ASP A 71 7.99 4.79 24.14
N LEU A 72 8.56 3.59 24.26
CA LEU A 72 8.36 2.50 23.29
C LEU A 72 6.89 2.08 23.21
N SER A 73 6.20 2.02 24.35
CA SER A 73 4.77 1.69 24.39
C SER A 73 3.91 2.77 23.73
N ARG A 74 4.26 4.05 23.89
CA ARG A 74 3.59 5.16 23.22
C ARG A 74 3.86 5.13 21.72
N MET A 75 5.11 4.97 21.31
CA MET A 75 5.50 4.91 19.91
C MET A 75 4.86 3.71 19.19
N ARG A 76 4.68 2.58 19.89
CA ARG A 76 3.90 1.45 19.39
C ARG A 76 2.43 1.81 19.18
N ALA A 77 1.80 2.48 20.14
CA ALA A 77 0.41 2.91 20.01
C ALA A 77 0.23 3.92 18.85
N ASP A 78 1.18 4.85 18.68
CA ASP A 78 1.20 5.80 17.57
C ASP A 78 1.39 5.09 16.22
N LEU A 79 2.23 4.05 16.17
CA LEU A 79 2.40 3.21 14.98
C LEU A 79 1.15 2.40 14.67
N ASP A 80 0.54 1.76 15.67
CA ASP A 80 -0.71 0.99 15.49
C ASP A 80 -1.82 1.92 14.97
N TRP A 81 -1.90 3.14 15.49
CA TRP A 81 -2.82 4.16 15.00
C TRP A 81 -2.52 4.60 13.56
N PHE A 82 -1.25 4.90 13.25
CA PHE A 82 -0.85 5.33 11.90
C PHE A 82 -1.04 4.23 10.85
N VAL A 83 -0.73 2.98 11.20
CA VAL A 83 -0.99 1.82 10.35
C VAL A 83 -2.48 1.68 10.12
N GLY A 84 -3.31 1.80 11.16
CA GLY A 84 -4.77 1.83 11.02
C GLY A 84 -5.26 2.90 10.05
N ASP A 85 -4.78 4.14 10.19
CA ASP A 85 -5.15 5.26 9.33
C ASP A 85 -4.73 5.01 7.86
N LYS A 86 -3.51 4.52 7.63
CA LYS A 86 -3.02 4.19 6.28
C LYS A 86 -3.75 3.02 5.65
N LEU A 87 -4.13 2.00 6.42
CA LEU A 87 -4.92 0.87 5.93
C LEU A 87 -6.31 1.33 5.51
N ILE A 88 -6.93 2.24 6.26
CA ILE A 88 -8.23 2.83 5.89
C ILE A 88 -8.10 3.68 4.63
N GLU A 89 -7.09 4.57 4.53
CA GLU A 89 -6.84 5.35 3.32
C GLU A 89 -6.63 4.46 2.09
N GLN A 90 -5.84 3.38 2.24
CA GLN A 90 -5.60 2.41 1.18
C GLN A 90 -6.88 1.66 0.80
N ALA A 91 -7.69 1.25 1.78
CA ALA A 91 -8.98 0.60 1.53
C ALA A 91 -9.94 1.52 0.77
N ILE A 92 -9.98 2.81 1.11
CA ILE A 92 -10.76 3.83 0.40
C ILE A 92 -10.23 3.99 -1.04
N ALA A 93 -8.91 4.04 -1.23
CA ALA A 93 -8.30 4.16 -2.55
C ALA A 93 -8.62 2.94 -3.44
N MET A 94 -8.54 1.73 -2.90
CA MET A 94 -8.91 0.49 -3.60
C MET A 94 -10.41 0.45 -3.91
N ALA A 95 -11.26 0.87 -2.97
CA ALA A 95 -12.70 0.98 -3.21
C ALA A 95 -13.04 2.00 -4.31
N LYS A 96 -12.25 3.08 -4.46
CA LYS A 96 -12.36 4.05 -5.56
C LYS A 96 -11.95 3.45 -6.91
N GLN A 97 -10.95 2.57 -6.93
CA GLN A 97 -10.48 1.90 -8.15
C GLN A 97 -11.43 0.80 -8.65
N GLY A 98 -12.43 0.43 -7.84
CA GLY A 98 -13.44 -0.57 -8.22
C GLY A 98 -13.10 -1.99 -7.80
N GLU A 99 -12.06 -2.17 -6.97
CA GLU A 99 -11.68 -3.47 -6.39
C GLU A 99 -12.85 -4.08 -5.61
N THR A 100 -12.89 -5.41 -5.55
CA THR A 100 -13.90 -6.17 -4.82
C THR A 100 -13.64 -6.12 -3.32
N GLU A 101 -14.68 -6.34 -2.50
CA GLU A 101 -14.57 -6.24 -1.03
C GLU A 101 -13.60 -7.28 -0.47
N THR A 102 -13.55 -8.45 -1.11
CA THR A 102 -12.61 -9.53 -0.80
C THR A 102 -11.16 -9.14 -1.11
N GLU A 103 -10.91 -8.44 -2.22
CA GLU A 103 -9.56 -7.96 -2.58
C GLU A 103 -9.07 -6.88 -1.61
N ILE A 104 -9.95 -5.97 -1.19
CA ILE A 104 -9.64 -4.93 -0.21
C ILE A 104 -9.34 -5.55 1.15
N SER A 105 -10.18 -6.49 1.60
CA SER A 105 -10.01 -7.18 2.89
C SER A 105 -8.69 -7.97 2.92
N GLN A 106 -8.35 -8.68 1.84
CA GLN A 106 -7.08 -9.41 1.75
C GLN A 106 -5.85 -8.50 1.69
N ALA A 107 -5.94 -7.34 1.02
CA ALA A 107 -4.83 -6.42 0.86
C ALA A 107 -4.58 -5.52 2.07
N THR A 108 -5.61 -5.25 2.87
CA THR A 108 -5.53 -4.30 4.01
C THR A 108 -5.71 -4.98 5.37
N GLY A 109 -6.15 -6.24 5.42
CA GLY A 109 -6.43 -6.95 6.67
C GLY A 109 -7.70 -6.48 7.40
N ILE A 110 -8.43 -5.53 6.83
CA ILE A 110 -9.69 -4.99 7.36
C ILE A 110 -10.82 -5.99 7.10
N SER A 111 -11.80 -6.10 8.01
CA SER A 111 -12.88 -7.06 7.87
C SER A 111 -13.81 -6.71 6.69
N LEU A 112 -14.47 -7.72 6.11
CA LEU A 112 -15.42 -7.52 5.00
C LEU A 112 -16.57 -6.58 5.39
N ASP A 113 -17.00 -6.61 6.65
CA ASP A 113 -18.11 -5.78 7.14
C ASP A 113 -17.70 -4.29 7.23
N GLU A 114 -16.46 -4.02 7.66
CA GLU A 114 -15.88 -2.67 7.67
C GLU A 114 -15.66 -2.14 6.25
N VAL A 115 -15.19 -2.98 5.32
CA VAL A 115 -15.07 -2.62 3.90
C VAL A 115 -16.44 -2.29 3.30
N HIS A 116 -17.48 -3.06 3.66
CA HIS A 116 -18.84 -2.80 3.20
C HIS A 116 -19.39 -1.48 3.76
N ALA A 117 -19.10 -1.16 5.02
CA ALA A 117 -19.43 0.12 5.64
C ALA A 117 -18.75 1.31 4.93
N ILE A 118 -17.44 1.22 4.65
CA ILE A 118 -16.68 2.21 3.89
C ILE A 118 -17.32 2.44 2.50
N ARG A 119 -17.77 1.37 1.84
CA ARG A 119 -18.41 1.44 0.53
C ARG A 119 -19.82 2.04 0.57
N ARG A 120 -20.55 1.82 1.66
CA ARG A 120 -21.89 2.37 1.88
C ARG A 120 -21.85 3.86 2.19
N MET A 121 -20.89 4.32 2.98
CA MET A 121 -20.61 5.75 3.21
C MET A 121 -20.34 6.50 1.90
N ARG A 122 -19.76 5.84 0.89
CA ARG A 122 -19.49 6.43 -0.43
C ARG A 122 -20.72 6.63 -1.31
N ARG A 123 -21.82 5.89 -1.07
CA ARG A 123 -23.06 6.02 -1.89
C ARG A 123 -23.93 7.20 -1.45
N HIS A 124 -23.60 7.83 -0.33
CA HIS A 124 -24.23 9.04 0.19
C HIS A 124 -23.28 10.22 0.05
#